data_AF-A0A8J2Q1S1-F1
#
_entry.id   AF-A0A8J2Q1S1-F1
#
_cell.length_a   1.000
_cell.length_b   1.000
_cell.length_c   1.000
_cell.angle_alpha   90.00
_cell.angle_beta   90.00
_cell.angle_gamma   90.00
#
_symmetry.space_group_name_H-M   'P 1'
#
loop_
_entity.id
_entity.type
_entity.pdbx_description
1 polymer ?
#
loop_
_entity_poly.entity_id
_entity_poly.type
_entity_poly.pdbx_seq_one_letter_code
_entity_poly.pdbx_strand_id
1 'polypeptide(L)'
;MPGRNRDQIIGSYHTRRHFAIVLRLALYSFVCGIFFICGVEIGRQHSFDIPSASSFLKVEDDDESPWKDMDQNNTMIQGLMPMPILSQPGEMGKPFKPTKLSEEQKQRVKDGWKNNGFNQYVSDLISIERSLPDIRNPRCKEPGRFLTNLPKTSIIIIFHNEAWTVLLRSVHSVINRSPPELIKEIILVDDNSTMRTV
;
A
#
# COMPACT_ATOMS: atom_id res chain seq x y z
N MET A 1 2.87 32.28 -72.84
CA MET A 1 4.22 31.66 -72.89
C MET A 1 5.21 32.80 -72.94
N PRO A 2 6.18 32.89 -72.01
CA PRO A 2 7.30 31.95 -71.94
C PRO A 2 7.43 31.23 -70.59
N GLY A 3 8.03 30.03 -70.63
CA GLY A 3 8.20 29.12 -69.51
C GLY A 3 9.31 29.52 -68.54
N ARG A 4 9.14 29.17 -67.27
CA ARG A 4 10.15 29.31 -66.22
C ARG A 4 10.62 27.91 -65.79
N ASN A 5 11.94 27.76 -65.81
CA ASN A 5 12.72 26.53 -65.71
C ASN A 5 12.50 25.76 -64.39
N ARG A 6 12.24 24.45 -64.44
CA ARG A 6 12.01 23.60 -63.25
C ARG A 6 13.28 23.29 -62.44
N ASP A 7 14.45 23.44 -63.04
CA ASP A 7 15.71 22.97 -62.45
C ASP A 7 16.32 23.95 -61.43
N GLN A 8 15.87 25.21 -61.40
CA GLN A 8 16.41 26.22 -60.47
C GLN A 8 15.77 26.15 -59.08
N ILE A 9 14.62 25.48 -58.94
CA ILE A 9 13.89 25.38 -57.68
C ILE A 9 14.45 24.24 -56.80
N ILE A 10 14.90 23.14 -57.41
CA ILE A 10 15.33 21.93 -56.67
C ILE A 10 16.62 22.14 -55.86
N GLY A 11 17.57 22.93 -56.38
CA GLY A 11 18.83 23.24 -55.68
C GLY A 11 18.67 24.10 -54.42
N SER A 12 17.58 24.86 -54.29
CA SER A 12 17.33 25.75 -53.14
C SER A 12 16.69 25.00 -51.95
N TYR A 13 15.89 23.95 -52.22
CA TYR A 13 15.22 23.17 -51.17
C TYR A 13 16.13 22.13 -50.50
N HIS A 14 17.14 21.60 -51.19
CA HIS A 14 18.06 20.62 -50.62
C HIS A 14 19.02 21.26 -49.59
N THR A 15 19.58 22.43 -49.93
CA THR A 15 20.52 23.16 -49.06
C THR A 15 19.84 23.72 -47.81
N ARG A 16 18.56 24.14 -47.90
CA ARG A 16 17.79 24.64 -46.73
C ARG A 16 17.39 23.53 -45.75
N ARG A 17 17.13 22.30 -46.21
CA ARG A 17 16.82 21.15 -45.34
C ARG A 17 18.06 20.68 -44.58
N HIS A 18 19.21 20.66 -45.21
CA HIS A 18 20.46 20.27 -44.55
C HIS A 18 20.86 21.28 -43.46
N PHE A 19 20.70 22.59 -43.71
CA PHE A 19 20.98 23.63 -42.70
C PHE A 19 20.06 23.53 -41.48
N ALA A 20 18.76 23.24 -41.69
CA ALA A 20 17.79 23.09 -40.59
C ALA A 20 18.05 21.84 -39.73
N ILE A 21 18.51 20.74 -40.32
CA ILE A 21 18.86 19.50 -39.59
C ILE A 21 20.13 19.70 -38.78
N VAL A 22 21.16 20.32 -39.36
CA VAL A 22 22.41 20.62 -38.66
C VAL A 22 22.17 21.56 -37.47
N LEU A 23 21.31 22.58 -37.63
CA LEU A 23 20.96 23.48 -36.53
C LEU A 23 20.18 22.78 -35.41
N ARG A 24 19.28 21.85 -35.74
CA ARG A 24 18.52 21.07 -34.74
C ARG A 24 19.41 20.09 -33.98
N LEU A 25 20.35 19.43 -34.65
CA LEU A 25 21.31 18.53 -34.00
C LEU A 25 22.29 19.31 -33.11
N ALA A 26 22.78 20.47 -33.57
CA ALA A 26 23.66 21.32 -32.79
C ALA A 26 22.99 21.86 -31.52
N LEU A 27 21.71 22.27 -31.60
CA LEU A 27 20.94 22.69 -30.43
C LEU A 27 20.67 21.52 -29.47
N TYR A 28 20.38 20.32 -29.98
CA TYR A 28 20.16 19.15 -29.13
C TYR A 28 21.42 18.75 -28.35
N SER A 29 22.60 18.79 -28.99
CA SER A 29 23.88 18.54 -28.32
C SER A 29 24.24 19.64 -27.31
N PHE A 30 23.89 20.90 -27.58
CA PHE A 30 24.13 22.01 -26.64
C PHE A 30 23.23 21.92 -25.40
N VAL A 31 21.94 21.59 -25.58
CA VAL A 31 20.99 21.43 -24.47
C VAL A 31 21.31 20.17 -23.64
N CYS A 32 21.70 19.07 -24.28
CA CYS A 32 22.09 17.84 -23.59
C CYS A 32 23.43 17.99 -22.84
N GLY A 33 24.37 18.76 -23.41
CA GLY A 33 25.65 19.07 -22.77
C GLY A 33 25.53 19.97 -21.52
N ILE A 34 24.59 20.93 -21.53
CA ILE A 34 24.32 21.76 -20.34
C ILE A 34 23.72 20.95 -19.19
N PHE A 35 22.88 19.94 -19.50
CA PHE A 35 22.32 19.03 -18.48
C PHE A 35 23.36 18.08 -17.88
N PHE A 36 24.47 17.79 -18.57
CA PHE A 36 25.53 16.91 -18.07
C PHE A 36 26.60 17.65 -17.24
N ILE A 37 26.72 18.97 -17.39
CA ILE A 37 27.71 19.80 -16.67
C ILE A 37 27.11 20.43 -15.40
N CYS A 38 25.79 20.65 -15.36
CA CYS A 38 25.08 20.93 -14.11
C CYS A 38 24.70 19.61 -13.43
N GLY A 39 25.58 19.12 -12.56
CA GLY A 39 25.35 17.96 -11.68
C GLY A 39 24.15 18.16 -10.75
N VAL A 40 22.94 17.99 -11.30
CA VAL A 40 21.71 17.88 -10.53
C VAL A 40 21.61 16.44 -10.06
N GLU A 41 22.13 16.19 -8.86
CA GLU A 41 21.91 14.97 -8.09
C GLU A 41 20.41 14.79 -7.80
N ILE A 42 19.68 14.20 -8.75
CA ILE A 42 18.38 13.57 -8.46
C ILE A 42 18.72 12.19 -7.89
N GLY A 43 18.98 12.17 -6.58
CA GLY A 43 19.38 10.96 -5.88
C GLY A 43 19.40 11.12 -4.36
N ARG A 44 18.53 11.96 -3.79
CA ARG A 44 18.31 11.95 -2.33
C ARG A 44 17.44 10.73 -2.00
N GLN A 45 18.08 9.57 -1.85
CA GLN A 45 17.51 8.45 -1.12
C GLN A 45 17.19 8.96 0.29
N HIS A 46 15.92 9.25 0.54
CA HIS A 46 15.42 9.29 1.91
C HIS A 46 15.40 7.85 2.40
N SER A 47 16.55 7.38 2.89
CA SER A 47 16.58 6.30 3.88
C SER A 47 15.85 6.86 5.09
N PHE A 48 14.55 6.58 5.18
CA PHE A 48 13.81 6.83 6.40
C PHE A 48 14.19 5.70 7.35
N ASP A 49 15.16 5.97 8.21
CA ASP A 49 15.53 5.07 9.30
C ASP A 49 14.27 4.80 10.13
N ILE A 50 13.78 3.55 10.10
CA ILE A 50 12.72 3.09 10.99
C ILE A 50 13.33 3.11 12.40
N PRO A 51 12.85 3.96 13.33
CA PRO A 51 13.32 3.89 14.70
C PRO A 51 12.94 2.52 15.25
N SER A 52 13.85 1.90 16.01
CA SER A 52 13.53 0.66 16.72
C SER A 52 12.23 0.82 17.50
N ALA A 53 11.39 -0.22 17.49
CA ALA A 53 10.03 -0.26 18.03
C ALA A 53 9.88 0.15 19.52
N SER A 54 10.96 0.47 20.23
CA SER A 54 10.98 0.87 21.63
C SER A 54 10.74 2.36 21.89
N SER A 55 10.71 3.24 20.89
CA SER A 55 10.53 4.69 21.11
C SER A 55 9.14 5.25 20.75
N PHE A 56 8.25 4.45 20.16
CA PHE A 56 6.91 4.90 19.72
C PHE A 56 5.81 4.73 20.77
N LEU A 57 6.12 4.14 21.94
CA LEU A 57 5.19 4.07 23.08
C LEU A 57 5.65 5.04 24.18
N LYS A 58 5.35 6.33 23.98
CA LYS A 58 4.89 7.17 25.09
C LYS A 58 3.44 7.49 24.79
N VAL A 59 2.56 6.64 25.30
CA VAL A 59 1.15 7.01 25.48
C VAL A 59 1.18 8.07 26.58
N GLU A 60 0.92 9.31 26.20
CA GLU A 60 0.52 10.34 27.16
C GLU A 60 -0.86 9.90 27.67
N ASP A 61 -0.92 9.60 28.96
CA ASP A 61 -2.13 9.25 29.69
C ASP A 61 -3.02 10.50 29.82
N ASP A 62 -3.78 10.80 28.77
CA ASP A 62 -4.89 11.75 28.87
C ASP A 62 -6.15 10.98 29.29
N ASP A 63 -6.38 11.02 30.60
CA ASP A 63 -7.57 10.57 31.31
C ASP A 63 -8.84 11.25 30.76
N GLU A 64 -9.60 10.59 29.87
CA GLU A 64 -11.07 10.56 29.90
C GLU A 64 -11.63 9.55 28.89
N SER A 65 -11.82 8.31 29.33
CA SER A 65 -12.60 7.29 28.60
C SER A 65 -14.10 7.61 28.67
N PRO A 66 -14.82 7.76 27.53
CA PRO A 66 -16.24 8.11 27.49
C PRO A 66 -17.24 7.06 28.00
N TRP A 67 -16.78 5.95 28.58
CA TRP A 67 -17.63 4.81 28.95
C TRP A 67 -17.90 4.71 30.46
N LYS A 68 -18.01 5.84 31.16
CA LYS A 68 -18.06 5.86 32.63
C LYS A 68 -19.41 5.53 33.28
N ASP A 69 -20.45 5.22 32.50
CA ASP A 69 -21.82 5.12 33.02
C ASP A 69 -22.51 3.76 32.81
N MET A 70 -21.79 2.63 32.91
CA MET A 70 -22.43 1.30 32.89
C MET A 70 -22.06 0.42 34.08
N ASP A 71 -21.88 1.01 35.27
CA ASP A 71 -21.49 0.25 36.46
C ASP A 71 -22.32 0.67 37.67
N GLN A 72 -23.60 0.30 37.70
CA GLN A 72 -24.31 0.20 38.96
C GLN A 72 -25.09 -1.11 39.00
N ASN A 73 -24.65 -1.99 39.90
CA ASN A 73 -25.37 -3.16 40.44
C ASN A 73 -24.99 -4.51 39.84
N ASN A 74 -23.75 -4.98 40.05
CA ASN A 74 -23.57 -6.39 40.36
C ASN A 74 -22.32 -6.69 41.20
N THR A 75 -22.55 -6.90 42.49
CA THR A 75 -21.61 -7.52 43.41
C THR A 75 -21.37 -8.98 43.04
N MET A 76 -20.10 -9.40 43.15
CA MET A 76 -19.55 -10.74 42.93
C MET A 76 -19.28 -11.10 41.46
N ILE A 77 -18.00 -11.09 41.06
CA ILE A 77 -17.19 -12.30 40.81
C ILE A 77 -15.71 -11.92 40.98
N GLN A 78 -15.10 -12.37 42.09
CA GLN A 78 -13.65 -12.46 42.21
C GLN A 78 -13.20 -13.68 41.40
N GLY A 79 -12.40 -13.45 40.35
CA GLY A 79 -11.86 -14.50 39.47
C GLY A 79 -12.43 -14.46 38.05
N LEU A 80 -12.30 -13.33 37.34
CA LEU A 80 -12.55 -13.28 35.90
C LEU A 80 -11.25 -13.59 35.15
N MET A 81 -11.17 -14.79 34.58
CA MET A 81 -10.55 -14.91 33.25
C MET A 81 -11.31 -13.89 32.37
N PRO A 82 -10.63 -13.07 31.54
CA PRO A 82 -11.34 -12.14 30.70
C PRO A 82 -12.38 -12.92 29.89
N MET A 83 -13.64 -12.54 30.08
CA MET A 83 -14.78 -13.03 29.31
C MET A 83 -14.38 -13.07 27.83
N PRO A 84 -14.72 -14.14 27.08
CA PRO A 84 -14.35 -14.23 25.68
C PRO A 84 -14.90 -12.99 24.99
N ILE A 85 -13.98 -12.20 24.45
CA ILE A 85 -14.26 -10.97 23.72
C ILE A 85 -15.41 -11.30 22.77
N LEU A 86 -16.53 -10.58 22.94
CA LEU A 86 -17.69 -10.63 22.06
C LEU A 86 -17.17 -10.76 20.62
N SER A 87 -17.50 -11.87 19.94
CA SER A 87 -16.85 -12.26 18.68
C SER A 87 -16.82 -11.08 17.71
N GLN A 88 -15.63 -10.52 17.49
CA GLN A 88 -15.46 -9.34 16.64
C GLN A 88 -15.92 -9.65 15.20
N PRO A 89 -16.35 -8.63 14.43
CA PRO A 89 -16.67 -8.80 13.02
C PRO A 89 -15.55 -9.53 12.27
N GLY A 90 -15.87 -10.64 11.62
CA GLY A 90 -14.92 -11.38 10.78
C GLY A 90 -13.91 -12.26 11.52
N GLU A 91 -14.02 -12.38 12.85
CA GLU A 91 -13.11 -13.17 13.67
C GLU A 91 -13.19 -14.67 13.34
N MET A 92 -12.04 -15.37 13.39
CA MET A 92 -11.90 -16.75 12.92
C MET A 92 -12.36 -16.94 11.46
N GLY A 93 -12.28 -15.89 10.64
CA GLY A 93 -12.70 -15.93 9.24
C GLY A 93 -14.21 -16.11 9.04
N LYS A 94 -15.04 -15.91 10.08
CA LYS A 94 -16.49 -16.03 9.98
C LYS A 94 -17.07 -14.95 9.06
N PRO A 95 -18.15 -15.23 8.31
CA PRO A 95 -18.80 -14.21 7.50
C PRO A 95 -19.40 -13.12 8.39
N PHE A 96 -19.19 -11.86 8.01
CA PHE A 96 -19.85 -10.72 8.64
C PHE A 96 -20.86 -10.10 7.67
N LYS A 97 -22.14 -10.08 8.07
CA LYS A 97 -23.24 -9.51 7.28
C LYS A 97 -23.94 -8.45 8.13
N PRO A 98 -23.78 -7.15 7.83
CA PRO A 98 -24.52 -6.12 8.54
C PRO A 98 -26.01 -6.20 8.20
N THR A 99 -26.87 -6.23 9.22
CA THR A 99 -28.32 -6.45 9.07
C THR A 99 -29.14 -5.18 8.98
N LYS A 100 -28.71 -4.09 9.64
CA LYS A 100 -29.37 -2.79 9.63
C LYS A 100 -28.38 -1.72 9.21
N LEU A 101 -28.48 -1.30 7.95
CA LEU A 101 -27.67 -0.22 7.39
C LEU A 101 -28.53 1.01 7.17
N SER A 102 -28.05 2.18 7.61
CA SER A 102 -28.59 3.48 7.22
C SER A 102 -28.41 3.71 5.72
N GLU A 103 -29.14 4.66 5.13
CA GLU A 103 -28.98 5.00 3.71
C GLU A 103 -27.55 5.47 3.38
N GLU A 104 -26.92 6.19 4.30
CA GLU A 104 -25.51 6.58 4.17
C GLU A 104 -24.57 5.37 4.15
N GLN A 105 -24.76 4.41 5.06
CA GLN A 105 -23.95 3.20 5.09
C GLN A 105 -24.18 2.34 3.84
N LYS A 106 -25.41 2.27 3.33
CA LYS A 106 -25.71 1.59 2.05
C LYS A 106 -24.97 2.27 0.89
N GLN A 107 -24.88 3.59 0.89
CA GLN A 107 -24.12 4.32 -0.12
C GLN A 107 -22.63 3.99 -0.02
N ARG A 108 -22.04 4.00 1.19
CA ARG A 108 -20.65 3.56 1.41
C ARG A 108 -20.39 2.13 0.94
N VAL A 109 -21.32 1.20 1.16
CA VAL A 109 -21.22 -0.16 0.63
C VAL A 109 -21.17 -0.15 -0.90
N LYS A 110 -22.07 0.58 -1.56
CA LYS A 110 -22.10 0.70 -3.03
C LYS A 110 -20.81 1.31 -3.58
N ASP A 111 -20.32 2.39 -2.95
CA ASP A 111 -19.10 3.07 -3.37
C ASP A 111 -17.87 2.16 -3.19
N GLY A 112 -17.79 1.42 -2.08
CA GLY A 112 -16.75 0.43 -1.84
C GLY A 112 -16.68 -0.64 -2.91
N TRP A 113 -17.85 -1.18 -3.31
CA TRP A 113 -17.94 -2.14 -4.42
C TRP A 113 -17.53 -1.54 -5.76
N LYS A 114 -17.94 -0.30 -6.04
CA LYS A 114 -17.62 0.40 -7.28
C LYS A 114 -16.12 0.68 -7.41
N ASN A 115 -15.48 1.08 -6.31
CA ASN A 115 -14.09 1.51 -6.32
C ASN A 115 -13.09 0.34 -6.25
N ASN A 116 -13.40 -0.72 -5.49
CA ASN A 116 -12.44 -1.80 -5.22
C ASN A 116 -12.87 -3.19 -5.73
N GLY A 117 -14.12 -3.35 -6.20
CA GLY A 117 -14.64 -4.65 -6.62
C GLY A 117 -14.98 -5.62 -5.48
N PHE A 118 -14.93 -5.15 -4.22
CA PHE A 118 -15.35 -5.90 -3.02
C PHE A 118 -15.99 -4.97 -1.99
N ASN A 119 -16.56 -5.54 -0.93
CA ASN A 119 -17.22 -4.78 0.13
C ASN A 119 -16.19 -4.12 1.09
N GLN A 120 -15.66 -2.96 0.69
CA GLN A 120 -14.74 -2.17 1.52
C GLN A 120 -15.36 -1.81 2.88
N TYR A 121 -16.63 -1.43 2.92
CA TYR A 121 -17.32 -1.07 4.16
C TYR A 121 -17.25 -2.19 5.21
N VAL A 122 -17.45 -3.45 4.79
CA VAL A 122 -17.28 -4.61 5.68
C VAL A 122 -15.82 -4.83 6.04
N SER A 123 -14.89 -4.64 5.10
CA SER A 123 -13.45 -4.71 5.41
C SER A 123 -13.08 -3.70 6.51
N ASP A 124 -13.62 -2.48 6.47
CA ASP A 124 -13.28 -1.44 7.44
C ASP A 124 -13.77 -1.76 8.87
N LEU A 125 -14.82 -2.58 8.99
CA LEU A 125 -15.35 -3.03 10.28
C LEU A 125 -14.61 -4.25 10.83
N ILE A 126 -13.88 -4.99 9.99
CA ILE A 126 -13.11 -6.16 10.38
C ILE A 126 -11.73 -5.71 10.84
N SER A 127 -11.30 -6.18 12.01
CA SER A 127 -9.98 -5.88 12.56
C SER A 127 -8.84 -6.10 11.54
N ILE A 128 -7.85 -5.21 11.58
CA ILE A 128 -6.60 -5.33 10.82
C ILE A 128 -5.85 -6.60 11.25
N GLU A 129 -5.99 -7.01 12.51
CA GLU A 129 -5.32 -8.17 13.10
C GLU A 129 -6.23 -9.39 13.27
N ARG A 130 -7.28 -9.52 12.44
CA ARG A 130 -8.25 -10.63 12.58
C ARG A 130 -7.58 -12.01 12.64
N SER A 131 -8.05 -12.86 13.54
CA SER A 131 -7.57 -14.23 13.63
C SER A 131 -8.17 -15.10 12.52
N LEU A 132 -7.47 -16.17 12.17
CA LEU A 132 -7.91 -17.16 11.19
C LEU A 132 -7.68 -18.57 11.76
N PRO A 133 -8.59 -19.52 11.48
CA PRO A 133 -8.40 -20.90 11.86
C PRO A 133 -7.25 -21.53 11.07
N ASP A 134 -6.50 -22.43 11.70
CA ASP A 134 -5.48 -23.23 11.03
C ASP A 134 -6.12 -24.39 10.26
N ILE A 135 -6.34 -24.18 8.96
CA ILE A 135 -6.92 -25.16 8.03
C ILE A 135 -5.88 -26.12 7.41
N ARG A 136 -4.61 -26.05 7.83
CA ARG A 136 -3.56 -26.90 7.27
C ARG A 136 -3.84 -28.37 7.58
N ASN A 137 -3.55 -29.24 6.62
CA ASN A 137 -3.59 -30.69 6.83
C ASN A 137 -2.70 -31.06 8.03
N PRO A 138 -3.09 -32.01 8.91
CA PRO A 138 -2.26 -32.43 10.04
C PRO A 138 -0.81 -32.76 9.68
N ARG A 139 -0.57 -33.32 8.50
CA ARG A 139 0.76 -33.65 7.99
C ARG A 139 1.67 -32.42 7.79
N CYS A 140 1.09 -31.23 7.58
CA CYS A 140 1.84 -29.98 7.48
C CYS A 140 2.35 -29.47 8.85
N LYS A 141 1.82 -30.02 9.95
CA LYS A 141 2.17 -29.64 11.32
C LYS A 141 3.22 -30.58 11.94
N GLU A 142 3.51 -31.69 11.26
CA GLU A 142 4.52 -32.65 11.69
C GLU A 142 5.91 -31.98 11.76
N PRO A 143 6.66 -32.21 12.84
CA PRO A 143 8.00 -31.63 12.99
C PRO A 143 8.98 -32.22 11.97
N GLY A 144 10.03 -31.45 11.65
CA GLY A 144 11.14 -31.93 10.81
C GLY A 144 10.88 -31.97 9.31
N ARG A 145 9.79 -31.36 8.82
CA ARG A 145 9.49 -31.27 7.38
C ARG A 145 10.27 -30.21 6.62
N PHE A 146 10.73 -29.16 7.30
CA PHE A 146 11.42 -28.02 6.72
C PHE A 146 12.89 -28.01 7.13
N LEU A 147 13.73 -27.39 6.30
CA LEU A 147 15.12 -27.14 6.65
C LEU A 147 15.19 -26.21 7.87
N THR A 148 16.18 -26.43 8.73
CA THR A 148 16.39 -25.60 9.93
C THR A 148 16.86 -24.20 9.59
N ASN A 149 17.68 -24.07 8.54
CA ASN A 149 18.26 -22.79 8.10
C ASN A 149 17.57 -22.35 6.81
N LEU A 150 16.57 -21.49 6.96
CA LEU A 150 15.88 -20.87 5.84
C LEU A 150 16.49 -19.49 5.55
N PRO A 151 16.65 -19.11 4.26
CA PRO A 151 17.15 -17.78 3.91
C PRO A 151 16.11 -16.72 4.27
N LYS A 152 16.59 -15.52 4.65
CA LYS A 152 15.71 -14.37 4.83
C LYS A 152 15.10 -13.94 3.51
N THR A 153 13.86 -13.47 3.54
CA THR A 153 13.12 -13.01 2.38
C THR A 153 12.76 -11.52 2.50
N SER A 154 12.81 -10.81 1.37
CA SER A 154 12.27 -9.46 1.23
C SER A 154 10.87 -9.57 0.63
N ILE A 155 9.88 -8.94 1.26
CA ILE A 155 8.47 -9.06 0.86
C ILE A 155 8.08 -7.77 0.14
N ILE A 156 7.72 -7.87 -1.14
CA ILE A 156 7.34 -6.72 -1.97
C ILE A 156 5.83 -6.76 -2.17
N ILE A 157 5.14 -5.70 -1.74
CA ILE A 157 3.70 -5.52 -1.92
C ILE A 157 3.49 -4.32 -2.82
N ILE A 158 3.04 -4.57 -4.05
CA ILE A 158 2.70 -3.53 -5.02
C ILE A 158 1.21 -3.23 -4.88
N PHE A 159 0.84 -1.95 -4.78
CA PHE A 159 -0.56 -1.54 -4.67
C PHE A 159 -0.86 -0.34 -5.56
N HIS A 160 -2.10 -0.28 -6.06
CA HIS A 160 -2.66 0.87 -6.78
C HIS A 160 -4.08 1.11 -6.29
N ASN A 161 -4.33 2.25 -5.63
CA ASN A 161 -5.64 2.62 -5.09
C ASN A 161 -6.27 1.53 -4.18
N GLU A 162 -5.45 0.78 -3.44
CA GLU A 162 -5.93 -0.27 -2.54
C GLU A 162 -6.64 0.31 -1.31
N ALA A 163 -7.65 -0.39 -0.80
CA ALA A 163 -8.34 0.02 0.41
C ALA A 163 -7.40 -0.07 1.62
N TRP A 164 -7.35 0.99 2.43
CA TRP A 164 -6.41 1.10 3.56
C TRP A 164 -6.44 -0.09 4.52
N THR A 165 -7.64 -0.52 4.94
CA THR A 165 -7.80 -1.63 5.87
C THR A 165 -7.40 -2.98 5.27
N VAL A 166 -7.47 -3.11 3.94
CA VAL A 166 -7.04 -4.32 3.22
C VAL A 166 -5.53 -4.36 3.10
N LEU A 167 -4.91 -3.25 2.72
CA LEU A 167 -3.45 -3.13 2.65
C LEU A 167 -2.81 -3.39 4.01
N LEU A 168 -3.29 -2.72 5.06
CA LEU A 168 -2.77 -2.92 6.42
C LEU A 168 -2.99 -4.34 6.92
N ARG A 169 -4.16 -4.95 6.68
CA ARG A 169 -4.41 -6.35 7.07
C ARG A 169 -3.43 -7.32 6.40
N SER A 170 -2.99 -7.00 5.17
CA SER A 170 -1.98 -7.78 4.46
C SER A 170 -0.61 -7.63 5.12
N VAL A 171 -0.19 -6.41 5.44
CA VAL A 171 1.07 -6.12 6.15
C VAL A 171 1.09 -6.76 7.55
N HIS A 172 0.06 -6.56 8.36
CA HIS A 172 -0.04 -7.17 9.69
C HIS A 172 -0.10 -8.70 9.62
N SER A 173 -0.75 -9.28 8.61
CA SER A 173 -0.74 -10.73 8.41
C SER A 173 0.67 -11.25 8.16
N VAL A 174 1.47 -10.52 7.38
CA VAL A 174 2.88 -10.88 7.14
C VAL A 174 3.66 -10.85 8.45
N ILE A 175 3.55 -9.77 9.22
CA ILE A 175 4.27 -9.59 10.49
C ILE A 175 3.87 -10.65 11.51
N ASN A 176 2.56 -10.89 11.69
CA ASN A 176 2.05 -11.76 12.76
C ASN A 176 2.15 -13.25 12.44
N ARG A 177 2.29 -13.65 11.17
CA ARG A 177 2.29 -15.06 10.75
C ARG A 177 3.60 -15.53 10.12
N SER A 178 4.61 -14.67 10.03
CA SER A 178 5.94 -15.05 9.55
C SER A 178 6.94 -14.96 10.70
N PRO A 179 7.84 -15.95 10.87
CA PRO A 179 8.89 -15.86 11.87
C PRO A 179 9.79 -14.63 11.60
N PRO A 180 10.03 -13.76 12.61
CA PRO A 180 10.73 -12.49 12.43
C PRO A 180 12.16 -12.66 11.93
N GLU A 181 12.80 -13.79 12.22
CA GLU A 181 14.14 -14.13 11.75
C GLU A 181 14.21 -14.35 10.23
N LEU A 182 13.08 -14.67 9.59
CA LEU A 182 12.98 -14.92 8.15
C LEU A 182 12.61 -13.68 7.35
N ILE A 183 12.13 -12.61 8.00
CA ILE A 183 11.78 -11.36 7.32
C ILE A 183 13.02 -10.47 7.29
N LYS A 184 13.45 -10.07 6.09
CA LYS A 184 14.49 -9.05 5.94
C LYS A 184 13.89 -7.65 5.96
N GLU A 185 12.88 -7.42 5.12
CA GLU A 185 12.24 -6.12 4.90
C GLU A 185 10.87 -6.31 4.24
N ILE A 186 9.96 -5.35 4.44
CA ILE A 186 8.68 -5.26 3.74
C ILE A 186 8.71 -3.96 2.92
N ILE A 187 8.64 -4.09 1.59
CA ILE A 187 8.71 -2.98 0.65
C ILE A 187 7.31 -2.76 0.09
N LEU A 188 6.71 -1.61 0.40
CA LEU A 188 5.45 -1.18 -0.18
C LEU A 188 5.75 -0.32 -1.41
N VAL A 189 5.30 -0.76 -2.58
CA VAL A 189 5.51 -0.06 -3.85
C VAL A 189 4.17 0.49 -4.32
N ASP A 190 4.07 1.82 -4.34
CA ASP A 190 2.90 2.51 -4.88
C ASP A 190 3.01 2.61 -6.41
N ASP A 191 2.12 1.94 -7.13
CA ASP A 191 2.00 2.01 -8.58
C ASP A 191 1.11 3.21 -8.98
N ASN A 192 1.54 4.41 -8.62
CA ASN A 192 0.90 5.69 -8.97
C ASN A 192 -0.58 5.78 -8.51
N SER A 193 -0.83 5.52 -7.23
CA SER A 193 -2.16 5.70 -6.63
C SER A 193 -2.61 7.16 -6.69
N THR A 194 -3.89 7.35 -7.02
CA THR A 194 -4.53 8.68 -7.09
C THR A 194 -5.42 8.96 -5.88
N MET A 195 -5.79 7.92 -5.14
CA MET A 195 -6.64 8.02 -3.95
C MET A 195 -5.81 8.55 -2.79
N ARG A 196 -6.25 9.67 -2.21
CA ARG A 196 -5.70 10.15 -0.93
C ARG A 196 -6.39 9.41 0.20
N THR A 197 -5.63 8.62 0.95
CA THR A 197 -6.08 8.11 2.26
C THR A 197 -6.14 9.28 3.24
N VAL A 198 -7.31 9.46 3.86
CA VAL A 198 -7.59 10.45 4.92
C VAL A 198 -7.23 9.89 6.29
#